data_AF-T1P405-F1
#
_entry.id   AF-T1P405-F1
#
_cell.length_a   1.000
_cell.length_b   1.000
_cell.length_c   1.000
_cell.angle_alpha   90.00
_cell.angle_beta   90.00
_cell.angle_gamma   90.00
#
_symmetry.space_group_name_H-M   'P 1'
#
loop_
_entity.id
_entity.type
_entity.pdbx_description
1 polymer ?
#
loop_
_entity_poly.entity_id
_entity_poly.type
_entity_poly.pdbx_seq_one_letter_code
_entity_poly.pdbx_strand_id
1 'polypeptide(L)' 'QVSSPILRGVNFTYQSDEILSNSLTSTNFHTYYQGSEMVVAGKLETYMANNPNELIEYQILATQAFGNQYF' A
#
# COMPACT_ATOMS: atom_id res chain seq x y z
N GLN A 1 -8.23 -17.58 -18.25
CA GLN A 1 -8.49 -16.16 -17.92
C GLN A 1 -7.13 -15.56 -17.55
N VAL A 2 -6.65 -14.54 -18.27
CA VAL A 2 -5.34 -13.92 -17.99
C VAL A 2 -5.53 -12.81 -16.97
N SER A 3 -4.76 -12.83 -15.88
CA SER A 3 -4.78 -11.76 -14.88
C SER A 3 -4.38 -10.45 -15.54
N SER A 4 -5.21 -9.41 -15.45
CA SER A 4 -4.92 -8.08 -16.02
C SER A 4 -4.12 -7.25 -15.02
N PRO A 5 -2.77 -7.12 -15.14
CA PRO A 5 -2.00 -6.25 -14.26
C PRO A 5 -2.38 -4.78 -14.51
N ILE A 6 -2.58 -4.01 -13.44
CA ILE A 6 -2.90 -2.58 -13.50
C ILE A 6 -1.76 -1.72 -12.96
N LEU A 7 -1.07 -2.17 -11.90
CA LEU A 7 0.05 -1.44 -11.30
C LEU A 7 1.26 -2.37 -11.12
N ARG A 8 2.45 -1.78 -11.16
CA ARG A 8 3.73 -2.43 -10.85
C ARG A 8 4.52 -1.62 -9.84
N GLY A 9 5.30 -2.31 -9.03
CA GLY A 9 6.18 -1.71 -8.03
C GLY A 9 5.40 -0.84 -7.05
N VAL A 10 4.36 -1.41 -6.43
CA VAL A 10 3.50 -0.70 -5.48
C VAL A 10 4.23 -0.63 -4.14
N ASN A 11 4.50 0.58 -3.65
CA ASN A 11 5.12 0.83 -2.36
C ASN A 11 4.22 1.73 -1.49
N PHE A 12 3.82 1.20 -0.34
CA PHE A 12 3.09 1.92 0.70
C PHE A 12 4.10 2.54 1.68
N THR A 13 4.02 3.85 1.86
CA THR A 13 4.84 4.58 2.84
C THR A 13 3.92 5.21 3.87
N TYR A 14 4.25 5.01 5.14
CA TYR A 14 3.56 5.59 6.30
C TYR A 14 4.55 6.48 7.06
N GLN A 15 4.06 7.50 7.76
CA GLN A 15 4.94 8.31 8.61
C GLN A 15 5.49 7.47 9.76
N SER A 16 6.76 7.71 10.09
CA SER A 16 7.53 6.86 11.03
C SER A 16 7.13 7.07 12.49
N ASP A 17 6.52 8.21 12.80
CA ASP A 17 6.04 8.56 14.12
C ASP A 17 4.60 8.08 14.36
N GLU A 18 3.78 7.86 13.33
CA GLU A 18 2.37 7.47 13.53
C GLU A 18 2.17 5.96 13.71
N ILE A 19 3.04 5.16 13.07
CA ILE A 19 2.98 3.70 13.06
C ILE A 19 4.29 3.12 13.58
N LEU A 20 4.18 2.10 14.44
CA LEU A 20 5.32 1.32 14.89
C LEU A 20 5.92 0.59 13.67
N SER A 21 7.01 1.12 13.11
CA SER A 21 7.48 0.74 11.77
C SER A 21 7.80 -0.75 11.60
N ASN A 22 8.22 -1.43 12.67
CA ASN A 22 8.51 -2.87 12.68
C ASN A 22 7.27 -3.76 12.87
N SER A 23 6.07 -3.19 12.96
CA SER A 23 4.80 -3.93 13.02
C SER A 23 4.10 -4.07 11.68
N LEU A 24 4.52 -3.30 10.67
CA LEU A 24 3.91 -3.33 9.35
C LEU A 24 4.11 -4.68 8.68
N THR A 25 3.04 -5.24 8.13
CA THR A 25 3.14 -6.31 7.13
C THR A 25 3.80 -5.79 5.86
N SER A 26 3.96 -6.63 4.84
CA SER A 26 4.51 -6.23 3.55
C SER A 26 3.90 -4.93 3.03
N THR A 27 4.75 -3.93 2.80
CA THR A 27 4.39 -2.63 2.20
C THR A 27 4.80 -2.52 0.74
N ASN A 28 5.56 -3.50 0.26
CA ASN A 28 6.10 -3.53 -1.09
C ASN A 28 5.51 -4.72 -1.84
N PHE A 29 4.82 -4.43 -2.94
CA PHE A 29 4.16 -5.43 -3.76
C PHE A 29 4.58 -5.30 -5.22
N HIS A 30 4.83 -6.43 -5.87
CA HIS A 30 5.36 -6.43 -7.23
C HIS A 30 4.32 -5.99 -8.28
N THR A 31 3.10 -6.54 -8.21
CA THR A 31 2.04 -6.29 -9.21
C THR A 31 0.66 -6.26 -8.54
N TYR A 32 -0.15 -5.28 -8.91
CA TYR A 32 -1.58 -5.25 -8.62
C TYR A 32 -2.38 -5.68 -9.84
N TYR A 33 -3.34 -6.59 -9.64
CA TYR A 33 -4.19 -7.13 -10.69
C TYR A 33 -5.62 -6.62 -10.57
N GLN A 34 -6.28 -6.43 -11.71
CA GLN A 34 -7.68 -6.03 -11.78
C GLN A 34 -8.58 -7.00 -11.00
N GLY A 35 -9.44 -6.45 -10.14
CA GLY A 35 -10.36 -7.23 -9.31
C GLY A 35 -9.71 -7.90 -8.09
N SER A 36 -8.42 -7.64 -7.82
CA SER A 36 -7.74 -8.05 -6.59
C SER A 36 -7.73 -6.92 -5.55
N GLU A 37 -7.20 -7.23 -4.36
CA GLU A 37 -7.01 -6.27 -3.27
C GLU A 37 -5.58 -6.41 -2.70
N MET A 38 -5.00 -5.29 -2.26
CA MET A 38 -3.75 -5.25 -1.50
C MET A 38 -4.06 -4.75 -0.10
N VAL A 39 -3.54 -5.44 0.91
CA VAL A 39 -3.80 -5.12 2.31
C VAL A 39 -2.48 -4.98 3.04
N VAL A 40 -2.35 -3.90 3.81
CA VAL A 40 -1.28 -3.68 4.77
C VAL A 40 -1.91 -3.57 6.16
N ALA A 41 -1.35 -4.28 7.13
CA ALA A 41 -1.74 -4.20 8.53
C ALA A 41 -0.53 -3.78 9.38
N GLY A 42 -0.79 -3.14 10.52
CA GLY A 42 0.25 -2.70 11.45
C GLY A 42 -0.34 -2.20 12.76
N LYS A 43 0.52 -1.76 13.67
CA LYS A 43 0.16 -1.22 14.98
C LYS A 43 0.44 0.28 15.03
N LEU A 44 -0.54 1.05 15.47
CA LEU A 44 -0.39 2.48 15.73
C LEU A 44 0.58 2.74 16.88
N GLU A 45 1.26 3.87 16.84
CA GLU A 45 1.93 4.41 18.00
C GLU A 45 0.93 4.79 19.09
N THR A 46 1.41 4.83 20.33
CA THR A 46 0.53 4.97 21.51
C THR A 46 -0.24 6.30 21.50
N TYR A 47 0.39 7.38 21.04
CA TYR A 47 -0.27 8.69 21.00
C TYR A 47 -1.34 8.74 19.90
N MET A 48 -1.12 8.11 18.74
CA MET A 48 -2.13 7.96 17.69
C MET A 48 -3.32 7.13 18.17
N ALA A 49 -3.07 6.00 18.86
CA ALA A 49 -4.13 5.15 19.39
C ALA A 49 -5.02 5.86 20.43
N ASN A 50 -4.48 6.85 21.14
CA ASN A 50 -5.22 7.65 22.13
C ASN A 50 -5.95 8.86 21.52
N ASN A 51 -5.71 9.17 20.25
CA ASN A 51 -6.34 10.26 19.51
C ASN A 51 -7.10 9.71 18.29
N PRO A 52 -8.28 9.08 18.47
CA PRO A 52 -8.97 8.35 17.41
C PRO A 52 -9.49 9.24 16.25
N ASN A 53 -9.43 10.56 16.40
CA ASN A 53 -9.80 11.50 15.34
C ASN A 53 -8.60 11.94 14.49
N GLU A 54 -7.38 11.53 14.85
CA GLU A 54 -6.16 11.78 14.09
C GLU A 54 -6.08 10.79 12.92
N LEU A 55 -5.85 11.31 11.72
CA LEU A 55 -5.76 10.51 10.51
C LEU A 55 -4.30 10.10 10.28
N ILE A 56 -4.11 8.86 9.85
CA ILE A 56 -2.79 8.38 9.45
C ILE A 56 -2.43 8.98 8.10
N GLU A 57 -1.26 9.57 8.00
CA GLU A 57 -0.68 10.01 6.74
C GLU A 57 -0.01 8.83 6.02
N TYR A 58 -0.30 8.72 4.71
CA TYR A 58 0.30 7.68 3.88
C TYR A 58 0.47 8.15 2.43
N GLN A 59 1.43 7.53 1.76
CA GLN A 59 1.66 7.69 0.33
C GLN A 59 1.75 6.33 -0.35
N ILE A 60 1.13 6.22 -1.52
CA ILE A 60 1.26 5.05 -2.39
C ILE A 60 1.98 5.49 -3.66
N LEU A 61 3.14 4.88 -3.91
CA LEU A 61 3.90 5.06 -5.15
C LEU A 61 3.73 3.79 -6.00
N ALA A 62 3.41 3.96 -7.28
CA ALA A 62 3.27 2.86 -8.21
C ALA A 62 3.45 3.34 -9.66
N THR A 63 3.80 2.41 -10.54
CA THR A 63 3.82 2.64 -12.00
C THR A 63 2.63 1.94 -12.64
N GLN A 64 1.95 2.61 -13.58
CA GLN A 64 0.88 1.99 -14.36
C GLN A 64 1.44 0.85 -15.21
N ALA A 65 0.80 -0.32 -15.13
CA ALA A 65 1.10 -1.46 -15.99
C ALA A 65 0.41 -1.24 -17.34
N PHE A 66 0.98 -0.39 -18.20
CA PHE A 66 0.53 -0.33 -19.58
C PHE A 66 0.81 -1.67 -20.26
N GLY A 67 -0.24 -2.39 -20.64
CA GLY A 67 -0.10 -3.48 -21.60
C GLY A 67 0.24 -2.86 -22.95
N ASN A 68 1.39 -3.20 -23.54
CA ASN A 68 1.61 -2.90 -24.95
C ASN A 68 0.55 -3.64 -25.76
N GLN A 69 -0.50 -2.93 -26.13
CA GLN A 69 -1.55 -3.42 -27.01
C GLN A 69 -0.99 -3.36 -28.43
N TYR A 70 -0.21 -4.37 -28.81
CA TYR A 70 0.05 -4.65 -30.22
C TYR A 70 -1.28 -5.14 -30.81
N PHE A 71 -1.99 -4.23 -31.49
CA PHE A 71 -3.04 -4.58 -32.44
C PHE A 71 -2.40 -5.07 -33.74
#